data_AF-A0A917D9S2-F1
#
_entry.id   AF-A0A917D9S2-F1
#
_cell.length_a   1.000
_cell.length_b   1.000
_cell.length_c   1.000
_cell.angle_alpha   90.00
_cell.angle_beta   90.00
_cell.angle_gamma   90.00
#
_symmetry.space_group_name_H-M   'P 1'
#
loop_
_entity.id
_entity.type
_entity.pdbx_description
1 polymer ?
#
loop_
_entity_poly.entity_id
_entity_poly.type
_entity_poly.pdbx_seq_one_letter_code
_entity_poly.pdbx_strand_id
1 'polypeptide(L)'
;MQLVLKRVAAKIYSLLIAFKGLLGRKTDTTHYFTLHNLKTKYSEKKKIVVLASGPSANEVALNKDTLYVVTNSGYRLVKNFDYLYFINDGFYVKKVLAIGDYFLKDTQEIVFFYQNSELHKKGFCFLKKHLTKLSKKNKYMISELDSHSASLENWNHFSGFYKQRNLPIKIQNSGVFLLLFGYFLAIEMQLPIEVYGLDLGVGGVKHFDNKGVAGKSVTNDRVRSNVKMYLDFMTQEHTEFVNFSYFKG
;
A
#
# COMPACT_ATOMS: atom_id res chain seq x y z
N MET A 1 -1.38 18.64 19.32
CA MET A 1 0.09 18.44 19.24
C MET A 1 0.53 17.59 18.03
N GLN A 2 0.04 16.35 17.85
CA GLN A 2 0.49 15.45 16.76
C GLN A 2 0.23 15.96 15.33
N LEU A 3 -0.91 16.61 15.06
CA LEU A 3 -1.22 17.18 13.74
C LEU A 3 -0.23 18.29 13.34
N VAL A 4 0.17 19.11 14.31
CA VAL A 4 1.15 20.20 14.11
C VAL A 4 2.51 19.60 13.76
N LEU A 5 2.97 18.57 14.50
CA LEU A 5 4.20 17.85 14.19
C LEU A 5 4.17 17.22 12.80
N LYS A 6 3.04 16.59 12.39
CA LYS A 6 2.88 16.04 11.03
C LYS A 6 3.00 17.13 9.96
N ARG A 7 2.42 18.31 10.18
CA ARG A 7 2.51 19.46 9.27
C ARG A 7 3.93 20.03 9.19
N VAL A 8 4.62 20.19 10.32
CA VAL A 8 6.01 20.64 10.37
C VAL A 8 6.91 19.64 9.62
N ALA A 9 6.80 18.35 9.92
CA ALA A 9 7.54 17.31 9.23
C ALA A 9 7.24 17.30 7.71
N ALA A 10 5.99 17.50 7.30
CA ALA A 10 5.63 17.60 5.88
C ALA A 10 6.34 18.77 5.17
N LYS A 11 6.50 19.92 5.85
CA LYS A 11 7.24 21.07 5.32
C LYS A 11 8.74 20.74 5.20
N ILE A 12 9.32 20.10 6.22
CA ILE A 12 10.72 19.66 6.19
C ILE A 12 10.95 18.69 5.01
N TYR A 13 10.07 17.70 4.82
CA TYR A 13 10.17 16.81 3.66
C TYR A 13 10.05 17.54 2.33
N SER A 14 9.18 18.54 2.22
CA SER A 14 9.08 19.37 1.01
C SER A 14 10.39 20.13 0.72
N LEU A 15 11.07 20.66 1.74
CA LEU A 15 12.37 21.31 1.59
C LEU A 15 13.45 20.31 1.15
N LEU A 16 13.49 19.12 1.76
CA LEU A 16 14.44 18.06 1.40
C LEU A 16 14.24 17.58 -0.05
N ILE A 17 12.99 17.46 -0.50
CA ILE A 17 12.65 17.15 -1.90
C ILE A 17 13.18 18.23 -2.83
N ALA A 18 12.98 19.52 -2.49
CA ALA A 18 13.50 20.62 -3.31
C ALA A 18 15.03 20.59 -3.38
N PHE A 19 15.71 20.39 -2.25
CA PHE A 19 17.16 20.30 -2.18
C PHE A 19 17.74 19.13 -2.98
N LYS A 20 17.14 17.93 -2.87
CA LYS A 20 17.50 16.78 -3.73
C LYS A 20 17.35 17.11 -5.23
N GLY A 21 16.39 17.96 -5.60
CA GLY A 21 16.19 18.40 -6.97
C GLY A 21 17.28 19.34 -7.50
N LEU A 22 17.91 20.13 -6.63
CA LEU A 22 19.01 21.03 -7.00
C LEU A 22 20.34 20.28 -7.20
N LEU A 23 20.56 19.20 -6.45
CA LEU A 23 21.79 18.41 -6.48
C LEU A 23 21.76 17.25 -7.49
N GLY A 24 20.58 16.86 -7.97
CA GLY A 24 20.43 15.71 -8.86
C GLY A 24 20.70 16.04 -10.33
N ARG A 25 21.55 15.25 -10.99
CA ARG A 25 21.57 15.20 -12.48
C ARG A 25 20.20 14.70 -12.97
N LYS A 26 19.64 15.33 -14.00
CA LYS A 26 18.45 14.81 -14.71
C LYS A 26 18.82 13.50 -15.40
N THR A 27 18.68 12.37 -14.71
CA THR A 27 18.67 11.05 -15.36
C THR A 27 17.22 10.66 -15.62
N ASP A 28 16.91 10.43 -16.89
CA ASP A 28 15.59 10.73 -17.45
C ASP A 28 14.65 9.52 -17.61
N THR A 29 14.83 8.43 -16.86
CA THR A 29 13.90 7.31 -16.97
C THR A 29 13.40 6.86 -15.61
N THR A 30 12.11 7.12 -15.38
CA THR A 30 11.35 6.42 -14.35
C THR A 30 11.15 4.99 -14.85
N HIS A 31 11.84 4.03 -14.24
CA HIS A 31 11.61 2.62 -14.48
C HIS A 31 10.56 2.06 -13.51
N TYR A 32 9.57 1.35 -14.05
CA TYR A 32 8.61 0.55 -13.28
C TYR A 32 8.79 -0.93 -13.57
N PHE A 33 8.58 -1.75 -12.56
CA PHE A 33 8.49 -3.19 -12.71
C PHE A 33 7.03 -3.61 -12.93
N THR A 34 6.85 -4.76 -13.57
CA THR A 34 5.53 -5.34 -13.76
C THR A 34 5.16 -6.21 -12.55
N LEU A 35 3.88 -6.33 -12.23
CA LEU A 35 3.42 -7.14 -11.09
C LEU A 35 3.85 -8.61 -11.22
N HIS A 36 4.06 -9.11 -12.45
CA HIS A 36 4.62 -10.44 -12.69
C HIS A 36 6.01 -10.62 -12.06
N ASN A 37 6.83 -9.57 -11.98
CA ASN A 37 8.15 -9.65 -11.34
C ASN A 37 8.07 -9.99 -9.85
N LEU A 38 6.96 -9.69 -9.17
CA LEU A 38 6.79 -10.00 -7.75
C LEU A 38 6.76 -11.51 -7.49
N LYS A 39 6.11 -12.28 -8.38
CA LYS A 39 6.02 -13.74 -8.24
C LYS A 39 7.40 -14.39 -8.26
N THR A 40 8.24 -14.00 -9.21
CA THR A 40 9.62 -14.50 -9.30
C THR A 40 10.45 -14.05 -8.11
N LYS A 41 10.34 -12.78 -7.71
CA LYS A 41 11.17 -12.24 -6.62
C LYS A 41 10.86 -12.88 -5.26
N TYR A 42 9.59 -13.18 -5.01
CA TYR A 42 9.11 -13.70 -3.72
C TYR A 42 8.69 -15.17 -3.79
N SER A 43 9.26 -15.96 -4.71
CA SER A 43 8.94 -17.39 -4.89
C SER A 43 9.15 -18.23 -3.62
N GLU A 44 10.14 -17.86 -2.80
CA GLU A 44 10.48 -18.57 -1.56
C GLU A 44 9.57 -18.21 -0.37
N LYS A 45 8.63 -17.26 -0.55
CA LYS A 45 7.69 -16.87 0.51
C LYS A 45 6.59 -17.90 0.63
N LYS A 46 6.18 -18.16 1.87
CA LYS A 46 5.17 -19.16 2.22
C LYS A 46 3.81 -18.56 2.55
N LYS A 47 3.73 -17.24 2.72
CA LYS A 47 2.50 -16.55 3.15
C LYS A 47 2.57 -15.07 2.79
N ILE A 48 1.40 -14.49 2.52
CA ILE A 48 1.21 -13.04 2.44
C ILE A 48 0.48 -12.55 3.69
N VAL A 49 0.97 -11.47 4.29
CA VAL A 49 0.29 -10.82 5.42
C VAL A 49 -0.01 -9.37 5.07
N VAL A 50 -1.28 -9.01 5.08
CA VAL A 50 -1.76 -7.64 4.92
C VAL A 50 -1.78 -6.96 6.28
N LEU A 51 -1.02 -5.88 6.43
CA LEU A 51 -0.97 -5.05 7.63
C LEU A 51 -1.51 -3.65 7.36
N ALA A 52 -2.79 -3.47 7.65
CA ALA A 52 -3.39 -2.15 7.80
C ALA A 52 -2.99 -1.53 9.15
N SER A 53 -3.55 -0.36 9.49
CA SER A 53 -3.07 0.45 10.61
C SER A 53 -3.90 0.34 11.90
N GLY A 54 -4.94 -0.50 11.95
CA GLY A 54 -5.78 -0.71 13.14
C GLY A 54 -5.06 -1.49 14.26
N PRO A 55 -5.59 -1.48 15.50
CA PRO A 55 -4.89 -2.06 16.66
C PRO A 55 -4.58 -3.55 16.56
N SER A 56 -5.39 -4.36 15.85
CA SER A 56 -5.12 -5.80 15.67
C SER A 56 -3.81 -6.08 14.92
N ALA A 57 -3.22 -5.09 14.24
CA ALA A 57 -1.89 -5.21 13.63
C ALA A 57 -0.77 -5.51 14.64
N ASN A 58 -0.97 -5.25 15.94
CA ASN A 58 0.01 -5.58 16.98
C ASN A 58 0.05 -7.09 17.32
N GLU A 59 -0.94 -7.86 16.87
CA GLU A 59 -1.06 -9.30 17.15
C GLU A 59 -0.36 -10.17 16.10
N VAL A 60 0.22 -9.57 15.07
CA VAL A 60 0.88 -10.30 13.97
C VAL A 60 2.11 -11.07 14.45
N ALA A 61 2.19 -12.36 14.09
CA ALA A 61 3.39 -13.16 14.27
C ALA A 61 4.39 -12.91 13.11
N LEU A 62 5.52 -12.27 13.42
CA LEU A 62 6.52 -11.89 12.43
C LEU A 62 7.51 -13.02 12.10
N ASN A 63 7.78 -13.28 10.82
CA ASN A 63 8.75 -14.26 10.38
C ASN A 63 9.31 -13.94 8.99
N LYS A 64 10.47 -14.54 8.66
CA LYS A 64 11.21 -14.30 7.41
C LYS A 64 10.58 -14.93 6.17
N ASP A 65 9.76 -15.96 6.34
CA ASP A 65 9.13 -16.70 5.25
C ASP A 65 7.84 -15.98 4.75
N THR A 66 7.49 -14.84 5.33
CA THR A 66 6.29 -14.06 5.01
C THR A 66 6.63 -12.83 4.16
N LEU A 67 5.81 -12.55 3.15
CA LEU A 67 5.77 -11.27 2.46
C LEU A 67 4.72 -10.37 3.12
N TYR A 68 5.12 -9.18 3.58
CA TYR A 68 4.19 -8.24 4.16
C TYR A 68 3.72 -7.21 3.15
N VAL A 69 2.42 -6.88 3.14
CA VAL A 69 1.86 -5.78 2.36
C VAL A 69 1.37 -4.72 3.33
N VAL A 70 2.01 -3.55 3.32
CA VAL A 70 1.86 -2.55 4.38
C VAL A 70 1.54 -1.17 3.83
N THR A 71 0.96 -0.31 4.66
CA THR A 71 0.72 1.09 4.31
C THR A 71 0.96 2.02 5.50
N ASN A 72 1.13 3.31 5.21
CA ASN A 72 1.27 4.38 6.19
C ASN A 72 2.33 4.06 7.26
N SER A 73 1.95 3.86 8.52
CA SER A 73 2.87 3.54 9.61
C SER A 73 3.19 2.04 9.73
N GLY A 74 2.45 1.16 9.05
CA GLY A 74 2.58 -0.31 9.17
C GLY A 74 3.97 -0.85 8.87
N TYR A 75 4.73 -0.19 7.99
CA TYR A 75 6.13 -0.54 7.70
C TYR A 75 7.02 -0.58 8.95
N ARG A 76 6.66 0.14 10.04
CA ARG A 76 7.43 0.17 11.29
C ARG A 76 7.41 -1.18 12.00
N LEU A 77 6.32 -1.95 11.89
CA LEU A 77 6.18 -3.27 12.49
C LEU A 77 7.10 -4.29 11.77
N VAL A 78 7.25 -4.13 10.46
CA VAL A 78 7.94 -5.10 9.60
C VAL A 78 9.27 -4.59 9.03
N LYS A 79 9.87 -3.57 9.65
CA LYS A 79 11.08 -2.88 9.12
C LYS A 79 12.28 -3.80 8.84
N ASN A 80 12.30 -4.98 9.47
CA ASN A 80 13.36 -5.98 9.35
C ASN A 80 13.00 -7.16 8.44
N PHE A 81 11.84 -7.13 7.80
CA PHE A 81 11.33 -8.17 6.91
C PHE A 81 11.09 -7.61 5.50
N ASP A 82 10.75 -8.49 4.58
CA ASP A 82 10.44 -8.13 3.20
C ASP A 82 9.00 -7.62 3.13
N TYR A 83 8.82 -6.46 2.51
CA TYR A 83 7.49 -5.89 2.38
C TYR A 83 7.30 -5.04 1.12
N LEU A 84 6.06 -5.02 0.66
CA LEU A 84 5.53 -4.11 -0.33
C LEU A 84 4.87 -2.94 0.37
N TYR A 85 5.38 -1.74 0.14
CA TYR A 85 4.89 -0.53 0.78
C TYR A 85 3.95 0.23 -0.14
N PHE A 86 2.66 0.14 0.15
CA PHE A 86 1.66 0.95 -0.51
C PHE A 86 1.58 2.36 0.08
N ILE A 87 1.74 3.36 -0.79
CA ILE A 87 1.70 4.77 -0.38
C ILE A 87 0.79 5.56 -1.31
N ASN A 88 -0.23 6.20 -0.73
CA ASN A 88 -1.07 7.18 -1.44
C ASN A 88 -1.35 8.45 -0.59
N ASP A 89 -1.16 8.40 0.73
CA ASP A 89 -1.27 9.57 1.59
C ASP A 89 -0.12 10.57 1.30
N GLY A 90 -0.48 11.83 1.06
CA GLY A 90 0.47 12.87 0.64
C GLY A 90 1.60 13.14 1.63
N PHE A 91 1.41 12.90 2.94
CA PHE A 91 2.50 13.00 3.91
C PHE A 91 3.51 11.87 3.73
N TYR A 92 3.04 10.63 3.57
CA TYR A 92 3.92 9.49 3.36
C TYR A 92 4.59 9.52 1.97
N VAL A 93 3.90 10.00 0.93
CA VAL A 93 4.52 10.25 -0.39
C VAL A 93 5.69 11.22 -0.23
N LYS A 94 5.49 12.36 0.43
CA LYS A 94 6.56 13.33 0.70
C LYS A 94 7.70 12.73 1.51
N LYS A 95 7.38 11.96 2.55
CA LYS A 95 8.38 11.29 3.39
C LYS A 95 9.26 10.35 2.56
N VAL A 96 8.66 9.52 1.72
CA VAL A 96 9.39 8.53 0.92
C VAL A 96 10.23 9.21 -0.14
N LEU A 97 9.71 10.24 -0.83
CA LEU A 97 10.49 11.05 -1.76
C LEU A 97 11.68 11.77 -1.09
N ALA A 98 11.51 12.22 0.16
CA ALA A 98 12.55 12.92 0.89
C ALA A 98 13.63 11.97 1.42
N ILE A 99 13.24 10.89 2.10
CA ILE A 99 14.14 10.06 2.91
C ILE A 99 13.96 8.54 2.71
N GLY A 100 13.25 8.10 1.67
CA GLY A 100 12.99 6.68 1.39
C GLY A 100 14.25 5.82 1.38
N ASP A 101 15.32 6.32 0.75
CA ASP A 101 16.61 5.64 0.66
C ASP A 101 17.26 5.33 2.02
N TYR A 102 16.87 6.05 3.09
CA TYR A 102 17.44 5.86 4.44
C TYR A 102 16.68 4.84 5.30
N PHE A 103 15.41 4.58 5.02
CA PHE A 103 14.61 3.69 5.88
C PHE A 103 14.03 2.47 5.14
N LEU A 104 14.03 2.48 3.81
CA LEU A 104 13.68 1.31 3.00
C LEU A 104 14.96 0.54 2.67
N LYS A 105 14.99 -0.75 3.02
CA LYS A 105 16.04 -1.70 2.60
C LYS A 105 15.82 -2.12 1.14
N ASP A 106 16.77 -2.82 0.54
CA ASP A 106 16.68 -3.20 -0.89
C ASP A 106 15.68 -4.33 -1.15
N THR A 107 15.37 -5.11 -0.11
CA THR A 107 14.29 -6.10 -0.15
C THR A 107 12.89 -5.48 -0.02
N GLN A 108 12.79 -4.17 0.15
CA GLN A 108 11.54 -3.45 0.41
C GLN A 108 11.18 -2.59 -0.79
N GLU A 109 9.97 -2.77 -1.32
CA GLU A 109 9.55 -2.20 -2.59
C GLU A 109 8.35 -1.28 -2.42
N ILE A 110 8.10 -0.44 -3.42
CA ILE A 110 7.07 0.59 -3.34
C ILE A 110 5.98 0.32 -4.37
N VAL A 111 4.74 0.33 -3.91
CA VAL A 111 3.54 0.18 -4.76
C VAL A 111 2.75 1.48 -4.73
N PHE A 112 2.41 1.97 -5.91
CA PHE A 112 1.57 3.14 -6.13
C PHE A 112 0.29 2.74 -6.85
N PHE A 113 -0.83 3.34 -6.48
CA PHE A 113 -2.12 3.14 -7.13
C PHE A 113 -2.78 4.49 -7.40
N TYR A 114 -3.10 4.76 -8.67
CA TYR A 114 -3.82 5.96 -9.09
C TYR A 114 -4.88 5.61 -10.14
N GLN A 115 -6.06 6.22 -10.03
CA GLN A 115 -7.20 5.99 -10.90
C GLN A 115 -7.68 7.35 -11.43
N ASN A 116 -8.51 7.37 -12.45
CA ASN A 116 -9.03 8.59 -13.06
C ASN A 116 -10.07 9.29 -12.17
N SER A 117 -9.60 9.91 -11.10
CA SER A 117 -10.37 10.78 -10.21
C SER A 117 -9.60 12.06 -9.92
N GLU A 118 -10.31 13.16 -9.68
CA GLU A 118 -9.70 14.49 -9.43
C GLU A 118 -8.67 14.48 -8.29
N LEU A 119 -8.94 13.75 -7.21
CA LEU A 119 -8.01 13.61 -6.09
C LEU A 119 -6.74 12.85 -6.50
N HIS A 120 -6.89 11.75 -7.24
CA HIS A 120 -5.77 10.90 -7.66
C HIS A 120 -4.92 11.61 -8.72
N LYS A 121 -5.50 12.35 -9.66
CA LYS A 121 -4.75 13.14 -10.66
C LYS A 121 -3.76 14.10 -10.01
N LYS A 122 -4.19 14.85 -8.98
CA LYS A 122 -3.29 15.79 -8.27
C LYS A 122 -2.13 15.07 -7.57
N GLY A 123 -2.42 13.96 -6.89
CA GLY A 123 -1.41 13.14 -6.23
C GLY A 123 -0.42 12.52 -7.24
N PHE A 124 -0.94 11.99 -8.34
CA PHE A 124 -0.18 11.39 -9.42
C PHE A 124 0.77 12.39 -10.08
N CYS A 125 0.29 13.58 -10.46
CA CYS A 125 1.14 14.63 -11.04
C CYS A 125 2.29 15.04 -10.10
N PHE A 126 2.00 15.18 -8.80
CA PHE A 126 3.04 15.47 -7.80
C PHE A 126 4.08 14.36 -7.70
N LEU A 127 3.63 13.09 -7.67
CA LEU A 127 4.53 11.94 -7.62
C LEU A 127 5.40 11.87 -8.87
N LYS A 128 4.82 11.94 -10.08
CA LYS A 128 5.54 11.86 -11.36
C LYS A 128 6.64 12.92 -11.47
N LYS A 129 6.37 14.16 -11.04
CA LYS A 129 7.35 15.26 -11.01
C LYS A 129 8.59 14.94 -10.14
N HIS A 130 8.49 14.01 -9.21
CA HIS A 130 9.52 13.76 -8.19
C HIS A 130 10.02 12.33 -8.15
N LEU A 131 9.54 11.47 -9.04
CA LEU A 131 9.71 10.03 -8.97
C LEU A 131 11.16 9.56 -9.17
N THR A 132 11.96 10.34 -9.89
CA THR A 132 13.41 10.14 -10.05
C THR A 132 14.16 10.13 -8.70
N LYS A 133 13.58 10.72 -7.64
CA LYS A 133 14.14 10.68 -6.28
C LYS A 133 14.10 9.30 -5.62
N LEU A 134 13.42 8.34 -6.25
CA LEU A 134 13.29 6.95 -5.81
C LEU A 134 13.98 6.01 -6.80
N SER A 135 14.99 6.47 -7.55
CA SER A 135 15.66 5.70 -8.60
C SER A 135 16.25 4.38 -8.10
N LYS A 136 16.72 4.33 -6.85
CA LYS A 136 17.31 3.13 -6.22
C LYS A 136 16.30 2.10 -5.72
N LYS A 137 15.00 2.36 -5.82
CA LYS A 137 13.95 1.45 -5.33
C LYS A 137 13.16 0.86 -6.47
N ASN A 138 12.81 -0.41 -6.33
CA ASN A 138 11.83 -1.03 -7.22
C ASN A 138 10.46 -0.42 -6.95
N LYS A 139 9.78 -0.04 -8.03
CA LYS A 139 8.53 0.69 -8.02
C LYS A 139 7.55 -0.03 -8.93
N TYR A 140 6.34 -0.23 -8.41
CA TYR A 140 5.21 -0.78 -9.15
C TYR A 140 4.15 0.31 -9.22
N MET A 141 3.86 0.79 -10.43
CA MET A 141 2.78 1.74 -10.66
C MET A 141 1.58 0.95 -11.18
N ILE A 142 0.44 1.08 -10.50
CA ILE A 142 -0.85 0.55 -10.94
C ILE A 142 -1.72 1.75 -11.27
N SER A 143 -1.73 2.18 -12.53
CA SER A 143 -2.50 3.35 -12.93
C SER A 143 -2.85 3.39 -14.41
N GLU A 144 -4.11 3.75 -14.67
CA GLU A 144 -4.62 4.15 -15.99
C GLU A 144 -4.25 5.60 -16.39
N LEU A 145 -3.66 6.38 -15.47
CA LEU A 145 -3.23 7.76 -15.74
C LEU A 145 -1.81 7.85 -16.32
N ASP A 146 -1.02 6.78 -16.21
CA ASP A 146 0.37 6.75 -16.66
C ASP A 146 0.45 6.06 -18.02
N SER A 147 1.06 6.70 -19.01
CA SER A 147 1.26 6.11 -20.34
C SER A 147 2.41 5.10 -20.40
N HIS A 148 3.18 4.95 -19.31
CA HIS A 148 4.26 3.96 -19.26
C HIS A 148 3.70 2.54 -19.38
N SER A 149 4.26 1.74 -20.30
CA SER A 149 3.81 0.38 -20.62
C SER A 149 3.61 -0.51 -19.40
N ALA A 150 4.64 -0.64 -18.55
CA ALA A 150 4.56 -1.42 -17.31
C ALA A 150 3.45 -0.94 -16.35
N SER A 151 3.12 0.37 -16.31
CA SER A 151 2.01 0.86 -15.49
C SER A 151 0.65 0.44 -16.03
N LEU A 152 0.48 0.54 -17.36
CA LEU A 152 -0.74 0.11 -18.03
C LEU A 152 -0.93 -1.40 -17.95
N GLU A 153 0.15 -2.17 -18.10
CA GLU A 153 0.15 -3.62 -17.90
C GLU A 153 -0.29 -3.98 -16.48
N ASN A 154 0.32 -3.36 -15.46
CA ASN A 154 -0.05 -3.55 -14.06
C ASN A 154 -1.51 -3.20 -13.80
N TRP A 155 -2.01 -2.10 -14.39
CA TRP A 155 -3.41 -1.71 -14.28
C TRP A 155 -4.34 -2.74 -14.92
N ASN A 156 -4.06 -3.15 -16.16
CA ASN A 156 -4.88 -4.12 -16.89
C ASN A 156 -4.90 -5.47 -16.19
N HIS A 157 -3.75 -5.92 -15.68
CA HIS A 157 -3.66 -7.17 -14.93
C HIS A 157 -4.45 -7.10 -13.62
N PHE A 158 -4.20 -6.08 -12.79
CA PHE A 158 -4.88 -5.92 -11.51
C PHE A 158 -6.39 -5.71 -11.68
N SER A 159 -6.81 -4.84 -12.60
CA SER A 159 -8.22 -4.57 -12.84
C SER A 159 -8.95 -5.74 -13.52
N GLY A 160 -8.28 -6.43 -14.45
CA GLY A 160 -8.77 -7.63 -15.12
C GLY A 160 -9.06 -8.75 -14.13
N PHE A 161 -8.17 -8.97 -13.16
CA PHE A 161 -8.34 -9.98 -12.11
C PHE A 161 -9.68 -9.84 -11.36
N TYR A 162 -10.06 -8.62 -10.97
CA TYR A 162 -11.32 -8.36 -10.27
C TYR A 162 -12.53 -8.35 -11.20
N LYS A 163 -12.35 -7.86 -12.43
CA LYS A 163 -13.41 -7.88 -13.44
C LYS A 163 -13.87 -9.30 -13.76
N GLN A 164 -12.93 -10.24 -13.91
CA GLN A 164 -13.23 -11.66 -14.13
C GLN A 164 -14.02 -12.30 -12.98
N ARG A 165 -13.85 -11.77 -11.76
CA ARG A 165 -14.53 -12.21 -10.54
C ARG A 165 -15.85 -11.49 -10.26
N ASN A 166 -16.26 -10.58 -11.16
CA ASN A 166 -17.40 -9.68 -10.94
C ASN A 166 -17.31 -8.88 -9.63
N LEU A 167 -16.09 -8.61 -9.15
CA LEU A 167 -15.86 -7.90 -7.90
C LEU A 167 -15.52 -6.43 -8.18
N PRO A 168 -16.31 -5.45 -7.71
CA PRO A 168 -16.06 -4.05 -8.05
C PRO A 168 -14.86 -3.50 -7.27
N ILE A 169 -13.95 -2.78 -7.94
CA ILE A 169 -12.83 -2.08 -7.30
C ILE A 169 -13.32 -0.74 -6.74
N LYS A 170 -13.61 -0.69 -5.43
CA LYS A 170 -14.02 0.53 -4.73
C LYS A 170 -12.97 0.86 -3.68
N ILE A 171 -11.90 1.56 -4.07
CA ILE A 171 -10.83 1.94 -3.13
C ILE A 171 -11.17 3.27 -2.46
N GLN A 172 -11.71 3.22 -1.23
CA GLN A 172 -12.03 4.44 -0.47
C GLN A 172 -10.94 4.85 0.52
N ASN A 173 -10.05 3.93 0.90
CA ASN A 173 -8.91 4.21 1.78
C ASN A 173 -7.77 3.20 1.54
N SER A 174 -6.62 3.46 2.17
CA SER A 174 -5.44 2.61 2.00
C SER A 174 -5.60 1.18 2.50
N GLY A 175 -6.43 0.95 3.53
CA GLY A 175 -6.73 -0.38 4.04
C GLY A 175 -7.50 -1.23 3.03
N VAL A 176 -8.46 -0.63 2.32
CA VAL A 176 -9.21 -1.31 1.26
C VAL A 176 -8.30 -1.69 0.10
N PHE A 177 -7.42 -0.78 -0.34
CA PHE A 177 -6.43 -1.12 -1.36
C PHE A 177 -5.53 -2.27 -0.90
N LEU A 178 -5.05 -2.24 0.34
CA LEU A 178 -4.20 -3.29 0.92
C LEU A 178 -4.89 -4.65 0.90
N LEU A 179 -6.16 -4.71 1.31
CA LEU A 179 -6.94 -5.93 1.30
C LEU A 179 -7.03 -6.50 -0.12
N LEU A 180 -7.44 -5.66 -1.09
CA LEU A 180 -7.52 -6.06 -2.48
C LEU A 180 -6.14 -6.51 -2.98
N PHE A 181 -5.13 -5.65 -2.95
CA PHE A 181 -3.81 -5.96 -3.48
C PHE A 181 -3.14 -7.16 -2.82
N GLY A 182 -3.26 -7.33 -1.51
CA GLY A 182 -2.78 -8.53 -0.82
C GLY A 182 -3.48 -9.80 -1.31
N TYR A 183 -4.80 -9.75 -1.47
CA TYR A 183 -5.57 -10.87 -2.02
C TYR A 183 -5.18 -11.21 -3.46
N PHE A 184 -5.05 -10.20 -4.31
CA PHE A 184 -4.56 -10.36 -5.68
C PHE A 184 -3.22 -11.12 -5.71
N LEU A 185 -2.26 -10.69 -4.89
CA LEU A 185 -0.96 -11.36 -4.82
C LEU A 185 -1.06 -12.80 -4.28
N ALA A 186 -1.90 -13.03 -3.27
CA ALA A 186 -2.11 -14.36 -2.69
C ALA A 186 -2.61 -15.36 -3.72
N ILE A 187 -3.55 -14.97 -4.57
CA ILE A 187 -4.05 -15.83 -5.64
C ILE A 187 -2.99 -16.03 -6.74
N GLU A 188 -2.35 -14.96 -7.21
CA GLU A 188 -1.33 -15.03 -8.28
C GLU A 188 -0.12 -15.90 -7.90
N MET A 189 0.23 -15.87 -6.61
CA MET A 189 1.36 -16.62 -6.05
C MET A 189 0.96 -17.96 -5.43
N GLN A 190 -0.34 -18.27 -5.33
CA GLN A 190 -0.87 -19.46 -4.66
C GLN A 190 -0.37 -19.58 -3.21
N LEU A 191 -0.48 -18.49 -2.46
CA LEU A 191 -0.04 -18.41 -1.07
C LEU A 191 -1.23 -18.21 -0.11
N PRO A 192 -1.15 -18.76 1.11
CA PRO A 192 -2.01 -18.36 2.22
C PRO A 192 -1.96 -16.85 2.45
N ILE A 193 -3.08 -16.30 2.95
CA ILE A 193 -3.18 -14.87 3.27
C ILE A 193 -3.79 -14.64 4.65
N GLU A 194 -3.15 -13.73 5.39
CA GLU A 194 -3.70 -13.23 6.65
C GLU A 194 -3.88 -11.72 6.61
N VAL A 195 -4.96 -11.24 7.22
CA VAL A 195 -5.30 -9.80 7.26
C VAL A 195 -5.37 -9.32 8.70
N TYR A 196 -4.59 -8.29 9.01
CA TYR A 196 -4.59 -7.62 10.31
C TYR A 196 -4.74 -6.10 10.14
N GLY A 197 -5.24 -5.44 11.19
CA GLY A 197 -5.35 -3.99 11.28
C GLY A 197 -6.46 -3.37 10.42
N LEU A 198 -7.32 -4.17 9.80
CA LEU A 198 -8.48 -3.69 9.02
C LEU A 198 -9.71 -3.55 9.94
N ASP A 199 -9.55 -2.80 11.04
CA ASP A 199 -10.52 -2.86 12.15
C ASP A 199 -11.76 -1.98 11.97
N LEU A 200 -11.75 -1.05 11.01
CA LEU A 200 -12.87 -0.15 10.66
C LEU A 200 -13.58 0.52 11.85
N GLY A 201 -12.86 0.75 12.96
CA GLY A 201 -13.35 1.36 14.19
C GLY A 201 -13.97 0.38 15.21
N VAL A 202 -14.06 -0.92 14.92
CA VAL A 202 -14.69 -1.93 15.80
C VAL A 202 -13.84 -2.22 17.04
N GLY A 203 -12.51 -2.29 16.92
CA GLY A 203 -11.59 -2.44 18.07
C GLY A 203 -11.02 -1.13 18.60
N GLY A 204 -11.77 -0.05 18.44
CA GLY A 204 -11.36 1.30 18.80
C GLY A 204 -10.91 2.14 17.61
N VAL A 205 -10.79 3.44 17.87
CA VAL A 205 -10.52 4.44 16.85
C VAL A 205 -9.05 4.77 16.70
N LYS A 206 -8.12 4.11 17.41
CA LYS A 206 -6.69 4.42 17.33
C LYS A 206 -5.99 3.54 16.31
N HIS A 207 -4.88 4.02 15.77
CA HIS A 207 -3.93 3.16 15.06
C HIS A 207 -3.11 2.32 16.05
N PHE A 208 -2.49 1.25 15.55
CA PHE A 208 -1.64 0.35 16.35
C PHE A 208 -0.53 1.06 17.13
N ASP A 209 -0.03 2.20 16.62
CA ASP A 209 1.04 2.98 17.24
C ASP A 209 0.54 4.08 18.19
N ASN A 210 -0.77 4.15 18.44
CA ASN A 210 -1.44 5.19 19.23
C ASN A 210 -1.19 6.64 18.74
N LYS A 211 -0.67 6.83 17.51
CA LYS A 211 -0.31 8.15 16.96
C LYS A 211 -1.26 8.65 15.87
N GLY A 212 -2.34 7.94 15.60
CA GLY A 212 -3.42 8.46 14.76
C GLY A 212 -4.77 7.86 15.11
N VAL A 213 -5.80 8.47 14.53
CA VAL A 213 -7.20 8.14 14.78
C VAL A 213 -7.84 7.74 13.45
N ALA A 214 -8.66 6.69 13.45
CA ALA A 214 -9.48 6.27 12.33
C ALA A 214 -10.33 7.45 11.86
N GLY A 215 -10.12 7.87 10.62
CA GLY A 215 -10.91 8.93 10.00
C GLY A 215 -12.32 8.47 9.66
N LYS A 216 -13.23 9.43 9.46
CA LYS A 216 -14.61 9.15 9.00
C LYS A 216 -14.65 8.33 7.69
N SER A 217 -13.64 8.45 6.84
CA SER A 217 -13.49 7.67 5.59
C SER A 217 -13.15 6.19 5.81
N VAL A 218 -12.90 5.77 7.06
CA VAL A 218 -12.62 4.38 7.43
C VAL A 218 -13.82 3.76 8.15
N THR A 219 -14.58 4.54 8.91
CA THR A 219 -15.69 4.05 9.76
C THR A 219 -17.07 4.19 9.13
N ASN A 220 -17.17 4.77 7.93
CA ASN A 220 -18.45 4.98 7.24
C ASN A 220 -19.09 3.63 6.87
N ASP A 221 -20.40 3.50 7.04
CA ASP A 221 -21.15 2.26 6.76
C ASP A 221 -20.96 1.77 5.34
N ARG A 222 -20.94 2.67 4.34
CA ARG A 222 -20.66 2.30 2.94
C ARG A 222 -19.30 1.62 2.78
N VAL A 223 -18.29 2.03 3.57
CA VAL A 223 -16.95 1.41 3.55
C VAL A 223 -17.01 0.03 4.19
N ARG A 224 -17.68 -0.09 5.34
CA ARG A 224 -17.89 -1.37 6.02
C ARG A 224 -18.63 -2.37 5.14
N SER A 225 -19.71 -1.96 4.47
CA SER A 225 -20.45 -2.83 3.53
C SER A 225 -19.59 -3.31 2.36
N ASN A 226 -18.75 -2.44 1.78
CA ASN A 226 -17.84 -2.84 0.72
C ASN A 226 -16.75 -3.80 1.24
N VAL A 227 -16.17 -3.53 2.42
CA VAL A 227 -15.17 -4.42 3.01
C VAL A 227 -15.78 -5.77 3.36
N LYS A 228 -16.99 -5.81 3.92
CA LYS A 228 -17.73 -7.06 4.17
C LYS A 228 -17.87 -7.87 2.89
N MET A 229 -18.37 -7.24 1.81
CA MET A 229 -18.47 -7.89 0.50
C MET A 229 -17.14 -8.51 0.05
N TYR A 230 -16.02 -7.79 0.22
CA TYR A 230 -14.70 -8.32 -0.11
C TYR A 230 -14.29 -9.49 0.77
N LEU A 231 -14.45 -9.38 2.09
CA LEU A 231 -14.08 -10.44 3.04
C LEU A 231 -14.92 -11.71 2.82
N ASP A 232 -16.23 -11.57 2.63
CA ASP A 232 -17.13 -12.69 2.35
C ASP A 232 -16.69 -13.42 1.07
N PHE A 233 -16.44 -12.67 -0.01
CA PHE A 233 -16.00 -13.24 -1.29
C PHE A 233 -14.64 -13.93 -1.17
N MET A 234 -13.65 -13.27 -0.55
CA MET A 234 -12.28 -13.81 -0.42
C MET A 234 -12.23 -15.06 0.45
N THR A 235 -13.05 -15.12 1.52
CA THR A 235 -13.15 -16.29 2.39
C THR A 235 -13.79 -17.48 1.68
N GLN A 236 -14.71 -17.23 0.74
CA GLN A 236 -15.34 -18.27 -0.07
C GLN A 236 -14.43 -18.77 -1.20
N GLU A 237 -13.72 -17.87 -1.87
CA GLU A 237 -12.88 -18.23 -3.04
C GLU A 237 -11.53 -18.84 -2.62
N HIS A 238 -10.93 -18.36 -1.51
CA HIS A 238 -9.59 -18.77 -1.09
C HIS A 238 -9.61 -19.44 0.28
N THR A 239 -9.46 -20.76 0.31
CA THR A 239 -9.59 -21.59 1.53
C THR A 239 -8.54 -21.26 2.60
N GLU A 240 -7.42 -20.65 2.22
CA GLU A 240 -6.34 -20.24 3.12
C GLU A 240 -6.37 -18.74 3.46
N PHE A 241 -7.52 -18.10 3.29
CA PHE A 241 -7.77 -16.72 3.71
C PHE A 241 -8.18 -16.66 5.20
N VAL A 242 -7.45 -15.91 6.02
CA VAL A 242 -7.78 -15.70 7.43
C VAL A 242 -7.77 -14.21 7.78
N ASN A 243 -8.88 -13.71 8.35
CA ASN A 243 -8.97 -12.33 8.83
C ASN A 243 -8.86 -12.27 10.37
N PHE A 244 -7.72 -11.76 10.85
CA PHE A 244 -7.45 -11.51 12.26
C PHE A 244 -7.87 -10.11 12.73
N SER A 245 -8.35 -9.25 11.84
CA SER A 245 -8.84 -7.92 12.21
C SER A 245 -10.11 -8.00 13.07
N TYR A 246 -10.40 -6.96 13.86
CA TYR A 246 -11.60 -6.92 14.70
C TYR A 246 -12.89 -6.76 13.91
N PHE A 247 -12.82 -6.17 12.71
CA PHE A 247 -13.95 -6.19 11.78
C PHE A 247 -13.99 -7.54 11.07
N LYS A 248 -15.03 -8.33 11.33
CA LYS A 248 -15.18 -9.69 10.76
C LYS A 248 -16.08 -9.75 9.51
N GLY A 249 -16.78 -8.67 9.19
CA GLY A 249 -17.85 -8.66 8.19
C GLY A 249 -19.21 -8.59 8.85
#